data_AF-A0A496T5X7-F1
#
_entry.id   AF-A0A496T5X7-F1
#
_cell.length_a   1.000
_cell.length_b   1.000
_cell.length_c   1.000
_cell.angle_alpha   90.00
_cell.angle_beta   90.00
_cell.angle_gamma   90.00
#
_symmetry.space_group_name_H-M   'P 1'
#
loop_
_entity.id
_entity.type
_entity.pdbx_description
1 polymer ?
#
loop_
_entity_poly.entity_id
_entity_poly.type
_entity_poly.pdbx_seq_one_letter_code
_entity_poly.pdbx_strand_id
1 'polypeptide(L)'
;SASEIVSGAIQDLDRGLVICSTTFGKGLVQTVVALDRNSALRITTAKYYLPSGRLIQNPKRLYRRDTDIFLTESIVANDTTEIDTKKNYYTRDGRVVHGGGGIKPDIEVEPPKISNFEAALIRKSMFFNFAITYAAQLKEKPDSLVIDDKILSEFRQYLKDKKFDFELEGEKELAEFQKVAQERNYDSQMTKTIATLQQKLEEIKKSEFDKCRDFISQLLEREIAAKLWGTQAGIEATFDDDPVIQEALKILSNPEQYALMLGKK
;
A
#
# COMPACT_ATOMS: atom_id res chain seq x y z
N SER A 1 4.22 8.76 -10.75
CA SER A 1 4.84 9.47 -11.88
C SER A 1 6.29 9.81 -11.59
N ALA A 2 6.62 10.85 -10.80
CA ALA A 2 8.01 11.25 -10.59
C ALA A 2 8.89 10.13 -10.00
N SER A 3 8.40 9.43 -8.96
CA SER A 3 9.09 8.27 -8.38
C SER A 3 9.32 7.15 -9.39
N GLU A 4 8.42 6.96 -10.36
CA GLU A 4 8.53 5.91 -11.37
C GLU A 4 9.59 6.27 -12.44
N ILE A 5 9.74 7.57 -12.75
CA ILE A 5 10.82 8.06 -13.60
C ILE A 5 12.17 7.79 -12.92
N VAL A 6 12.28 8.07 -11.61
CA VAL A 6 13.51 7.83 -10.84
C VAL A 6 13.83 6.34 -10.77
N SER A 7 12.90 5.51 -10.31
CA SER A 7 13.10 4.06 -10.21
C SER A 7 13.39 3.43 -11.58
N GLY A 8 12.66 3.84 -12.62
CA GLY A 8 12.87 3.37 -13.98
C GLY A 8 14.22 3.80 -14.56
N ALA A 9 14.69 5.02 -14.29
CA ALA A 9 16.01 5.48 -14.73
C ALA A 9 17.14 4.73 -14.02
N ILE A 10 17.01 4.47 -12.72
CA ILE A 10 17.98 3.65 -11.97
C ILE A 10 18.09 2.25 -12.56
N GLN A 11 16.94 1.62 -12.87
CA GLN A 11 16.86 0.29 -13.48
C GLN A 11 17.43 0.29 -14.90
N ASP A 12 16.93 1.17 -15.77
CA ASP A 12 17.29 1.23 -17.19
C ASP A 12 18.76 1.60 -17.42
N LEU A 13 19.36 2.37 -16.51
CA LEU A 13 20.78 2.74 -16.59
C LEU A 13 21.68 1.79 -15.78
N ASP A 14 21.15 0.70 -15.25
CA ASP A 14 21.88 -0.27 -14.41
C ASP A 14 22.72 0.45 -13.35
N ARG A 15 22.10 1.40 -12.65
CA ARG A 15 22.69 2.13 -11.50
C ARG A 15 22.26 1.52 -10.18
N GLY A 16 21.25 0.65 -10.19
CA GLY A 16 20.79 -0.10 -9.04
C GLY A 16 19.68 -1.07 -9.42
N LEU A 17 19.35 -1.97 -8.50
CA LEU A 17 18.23 -2.88 -8.62
C LEU A 17 16.99 -2.24 -7.98
N VAL A 18 15.83 -2.47 -8.59
CA VAL A 18 14.53 -2.10 -8.03
C VAL A 18 13.93 -3.30 -7.32
N ILE A 19 13.46 -3.10 -6.09
CA ILE A 19 12.88 -4.14 -5.23
C ILE A 19 11.45 -3.78 -4.83
N CYS A 20 10.68 -4.74 -4.30
CA CYS A 20 9.30 -4.65 -3.81
C CYS A 20 8.26 -5.03 -4.86
N SER A 21 7.36 -4.13 -5.26
CA SER A 21 6.19 -4.46 -6.07
C SER A 21 6.10 -3.56 -7.30
N THR A 22 5.32 -4.01 -8.30
CA THR A 22 5.15 -3.25 -9.54
C THR A 22 4.47 -1.90 -9.27
N THR A 23 5.00 -0.82 -9.84
CA THR A 23 4.48 0.54 -9.59
C THR A 23 3.12 0.81 -10.27
N PHE A 24 2.56 1.99 -10.01
CA PHE A 24 1.25 2.44 -10.53
C PHE A 24 1.11 2.35 -12.06
N GLY A 25 2.16 2.68 -12.81
CA GLY A 25 2.18 2.79 -14.27
C GLY A 25 1.56 4.07 -14.81
N LYS A 26 1.89 5.24 -14.25
CA LYS A 26 1.42 6.54 -14.80
C LYS A 26 2.46 7.12 -15.74
N GLY A 27 2.40 6.81 -17.03
CA GLY A 27 3.31 7.24 -18.11
C GLY A 27 2.91 8.53 -18.85
N LEU A 28 1.90 9.26 -18.36
CA LEU A 28 1.28 10.40 -19.07
C LEU A 28 1.49 11.74 -18.34
N VAL A 29 1.67 12.80 -19.13
CA VAL A 29 1.72 14.19 -18.68
C VAL A 29 0.40 14.87 -19.06
N GLN A 30 -0.18 15.58 -18.10
CA GLN A 30 -1.45 16.28 -18.28
C GLN A 30 -1.28 17.76 -18.02
N THR A 31 -1.87 18.57 -18.90
CA THR A 31 -1.95 20.03 -18.76
C THR A 31 -3.40 20.41 -18.47
N VAL A 32 -3.58 21.39 -17.59
CA VAL A 32 -4.90 21.97 -17.29
C VAL A 32 -5.04 23.27 -18.07
N VAL A 33 -6.07 23.36 -18.91
CA VAL A 33 -6.42 24.54 -19.69
C VAL A 33 -7.73 25.10 -19.14
N ALA A 34 -7.73 26.34 -18.65
CA ALA A 34 -8.95 26.99 -18.19
C ALA A 34 -9.91 27.20 -19.37
N LEU A 35 -11.19 26.89 -19.17
CA LEU A 35 -12.24 27.16 -20.17
C LEU A 35 -13.00 28.43 -19.80
N ASP A 36 -13.34 28.57 -18.52
CA ASP A 36 -13.91 29.77 -17.92
C ASP A 36 -13.46 29.93 -16.46
N ARG A 37 -14.13 30.78 -15.66
CA ARG A 37 -13.77 31.03 -14.26
C ARG A 37 -13.98 29.82 -13.34
N ASN A 38 -14.88 28.90 -13.71
CA ASN A 38 -15.33 27.81 -12.85
C ASN A 38 -15.04 26.42 -13.45
N SER A 39 -14.46 26.37 -14.66
CA SER A 39 -14.21 25.12 -15.36
C SER A 39 -12.84 25.11 -16.05
N ALA A 40 -12.25 23.92 -16.11
CA ALA A 40 -10.98 23.68 -16.79
C ALA A 40 -10.97 22.29 -17.42
N LEU A 41 -10.29 22.19 -18.56
CA LEU A 41 -10.05 20.95 -19.28
C LEU A 41 -8.68 20.39 -18.89
N ARG A 42 -8.65 19.15 -18.39
CA ARG A 42 -7.39 18.41 -18.18
C ARG A 42 -7.13 17.52 -19.38
N ILE A 43 -6.14 17.87 -20.20
CA ILE A 43 -5.79 17.15 -21.42
C ILE A 43 -4.41 16.50 -21.27
N THR A 44 -4.28 15.26 -21.77
CA THR A 44 -2.98 14.59 -21.88
C THR A 44 -2.20 15.21 -23.04
N THR A 45 -1.03 15.76 -22.76
CA THR A 45 -0.21 16.50 -23.74
C THR A 45 1.06 15.78 -24.13
N ALA A 46 1.54 14.86 -23.30
CA ALA A 46 2.73 14.08 -23.61
C ALA A 46 2.75 12.70 -22.95
N LYS A 47 3.60 11.83 -23.50
CA LYS A 47 4.05 10.57 -22.90
C LYS A 47 5.50 10.77 -22.45
N TYR A 48 5.89 10.18 -21.32
CA TYR A 48 7.31 10.07 -20.99
C TYR A 48 7.79 8.64 -21.21
N TYR A 49 9.02 8.53 -21.71
CA TYR A 49 9.71 7.28 -21.95
C TYR A 49 10.92 7.22 -21.03
N LEU A 50 11.21 6.01 -20.53
CA LEU A 50 12.42 5.78 -19.74
C LEU A 50 13.66 5.67 -20.66
N PRO A 51 14.89 5.69 -20.12
CA PRO A 51 16.12 5.64 -20.92
C PRO A 51 16.20 4.46 -21.92
N SER A 52 15.59 3.31 -21.62
CA SER A 52 15.49 2.18 -22.57
C SER A 52 14.52 2.42 -23.73
N GLY A 53 13.81 3.55 -23.75
CA GLY A 53 12.77 3.88 -24.72
C GLY A 53 11.41 3.26 -24.41
N ARG A 54 11.22 2.62 -23.25
CA ARG A 54 9.93 2.01 -22.87
C ARG A 54 8.94 3.00 -22.28
N LEU A 55 7.67 2.85 -22.65
CA LEU A 55 6.54 3.54 -22.03
C LEU A 55 5.96 2.66 -20.92
N ILE A 56 5.79 3.20 -19.72
CA ILE A 56 5.30 2.44 -18.56
C ILE A 56 3.82 2.61 -18.26
N GLN A 57 3.09 3.37 -19.09
CA GLN A 57 1.67 3.63 -18.90
C GLN A 57 0.91 2.30 -18.79
N ASN A 58 0.11 2.14 -17.74
CA ASN A 58 -0.74 0.98 -17.58
C ASN A 58 -2.01 1.14 -18.44
N PRO A 59 -2.26 0.26 -19.43
CA PRO A 59 -3.43 0.36 -20.32
C PRO A 59 -4.74 0.21 -19.56
N LYS A 60 -4.78 -0.58 -18.47
CA LYS A 60 -5.97 -0.73 -17.63
C LYS A 60 -6.39 0.58 -16.95
N ARG A 61 -5.53 1.60 -16.96
CA ARG A 61 -5.75 2.89 -16.31
C ARG A 61 -6.05 4.02 -17.28
N LEU A 62 -6.15 3.71 -18.58
CA LEU A 62 -6.67 4.63 -19.58
C LEU A 62 -8.20 4.77 -19.47
N TYR A 63 -8.88 3.71 -19.05
CA TYR A 63 -10.33 3.65 -18.95
C TYR A 63 -10.76 3.62 -17.48
N ARG A 64 -11.21 4.75 -16.93
CA ARG A 64 -11.90 4.77 -15.63
C ARG A 64 -13.38 4.50 -15.89
N ARG A 65 -13.87 3.33 -15.46
CA ARG A 65 -15.26 2.90 -15.66
C ARG A 65 -16.32 3.86 -15.10
N ASP A 66 -15.96 4.74 -14.15
CA ASP A 66 -16.96 5.44 -13.34
C ASP A 66 -17.06 6.96 -13.59
N THR A 67 -16.29 7.55 -14.53
CA THR A 67 -16.32 9.02 -14.75
C THR A 67 -16.35 9.49 -16.21
N ASP A 68 -16.23 8.61 -17.19
CA ASP A 68 -15.98 9.06 -18.56
C ASP A 68 -17.25 8.99 -19.42
N ILE A 69 -17.73 10.17 -19.79
CA ILE A 69 -18.78 10.43 -20.77
C ILE A 69 -18.42 9.69 -22.07
N PHE A 70 -19.25 8.70 -22.43
CA PHE A 70 -19.33 8.01 -23.74
C PHE A 70 -18.00 7.74 -24.45
N LEU A 71 -17.25 6.74 -24.01
CA LEU A 71 -16.36 6.01 -24.92
C LEU A 71 -17.18 4.96 -25.66
N THR A 72 -17.67 5.28 -26.85
CA THR A 72 -18.11 4.27 -27.80
C THR A 72 -16.89 3.49 -28.29
N GLU A 73 -17.05 2.18 -28.52
CA GLU A 73 -16.00 1.28 -29.02
C GLU A 73 -15.34 1.78 -30.31
N SER A 74 -16.00 2.66 -31.08
CA SER A 74 -15.47 3.20 -32.34
C SER A 74 -14.42 4.31 -32.17
N ILE A 75 -14.27 4.93 -30.99
CA ILE A 75 -13.21 5.93 -30.72
C ILE A 75 -11.89 5.23 -30.38
N VAL A 76 -11.97 4.01 -29.84
CA VAL A 76 -10.79 3.20 -29.45
C VAL A 76 -10.05 2.63 -30.67
N ALA A 77 -10.76 2.42 -31.79
CA ALA A 77 -10.20 1.78 -32.98
C ALA A 77 -9.10 2.58 -33.71
N ASN A 78 -8.98 3.88 -33.44
CA ASN A 78 -7.95 4.75 -34.03
C ASN A 78 -7.05 5.40 -32.97
N ASP A 79 -7.06 4.91 -31.74
CA ASP A 79 -6.20 5.45 -30.68
C ASP A 79 -4.74 5.06 -30.92
N THR A 80 -3.98 5.96 -31.54
CA THR A 80 -2.52 5.86 -31.73
C THR A 80 -1.74 5.76 -30.42
N THR A 81 -2.40 5.80 -29.26
CA THR A 81 -1.76 5.58 -27.98
C THR A 81 -1.53 4.12 -27.61
N GLU A 82 -1.73 3.17 -28.53
CA GLU A 82 -1.41 1.75 -28.34
C GLU A 82 -0.09 1.56 -27.56
N ILE A 83 -0.20 0.86 -26.43
CA ILE A 83 0.92 0.53 -25.57
C ILE A 83 1.38 -0.85 -26.00
N ASP A 84 2.49 -0.90 -26.73
CA ASP A 84 3.13 -2.16 -27.10
C ASP A 84 3.74 -2.82 -25.85
N THR A 85 2.95 -3.72 -25.26
CA THR A 85 3.30 -4.55 -24.11
C THR A 85 4.12 -5.78 -24.50
N LYS A 86 4.25 -6.08 -25.80
CA LYS A 86 4.94 -7.28 -26.30
C LYS A 86 6.38 -6.99 -26.72
N LYS A 87 6.74 -5.73 -26.94
CA LYS A 87 8.11 -5.32 -27.24
C LYS A 87 9.02 -5.49 -26.03
N ASN A 88 10.14 -6.17 -26.26
CA ASN A 88 11.25 -6.20 -25.31
C ASN A 88 12.05 -4.90 -25.42
N TYR A 89 12.38 -4.33 -24.27
CA TYR A 89 13.32 -3.23 -24.13
C TYR A 89 14.54 -3.72 -23.35
N TYR A 90 15.62 -2.96 -23.41
CA TYR A 90 16.88 -3.36 -22.79
C TYR A 90 17.43 -2.23 -21.95
N THR A 91 17.92 -2.56 -20.76
CA THR A 91 18.73 -1.64 -19.96
C THR A 91 20.06 -1.36 -20.67
N ARG A 92 20.82 -0.37 -20.19
CA ARG A 92 22.10 0.02 -20.80
C ARG A 92 23.07 -1.16 -20.93
N ASP A 93 23.08 -2.04 -19.94
CA ASP A 93 23.98 -3.18 -19.85
C ASP A 93 23.30 -4.48 -20.37
N GLY A 94 22.12 -4.38 -20.98
CA GLY A 94 21.50 -5.42 -21.80
C GLY A 94 20.46 -6.31 -21.11
N ARG A 95 20.01 -5.98 -19.88
CA ARG A 95 18.96 -6.74 -19.20
C ARG A 95 17.60 -6.47 -19.85
N VAL A 96 16.76 -7.49 -19.94
CA VAL A 96 15.42 -7.35 -20.53
C VAL A 96 14.50 -6.61 -19.56
N VAL A 97 13.82 -5.59 -20.05
CA VAL A 97 12.80 -4.82 -19.32
C VAL A 97 11.56 -4.63 -20.19
N HIS A 98 10.40 -4.46 -19.55
CA HIS A 98 9.10 -4.39 -20.23
C HIS A 98 8.41 -3.05 -19.97
N GLY A 99 7.63 -2.60 -20.96
CA GLY A 99 6.72 -1.46 -20.83
C GLY A 99 5.30 -1.87 -20.42
N GLY A 100 4.44 -0.87 -20.27
CA GLY A 100 2.99 -1.05 -20.26
C GLY A 100 2.32 -1.49 -18.95
N GLY A 101 2.95 -1.27 -17.80
CA GLY A 101 2.36 -1.68 -16.52
C GLY A 101 2.97 -1.07 -15.27
N GLY A 102 3.80 -0.03 -15.39
CA GLY A 102 4.67 0.46 -14.32
C GLY A 102 6.08 -0.11 -14.40
N ILE A 103 6.87 0.19 -13.37
CA ILE A 103 8.20 -0.39 -13.18
C ILE A 103 8.00 -1.75 -12.51
N LYS A 104 8.26 -2.82 -13.25
CA LYS A 104 8.39 -4.16 -12.65
C LYS A 104 9.73 -4.21 -11.91
N PRO A 105 9.76 -4.59 -10.63
CA PRO A 105 11.00 -4.69 -9.87
C PRO A 105 11.89 -5.81 -10.41
N ASP A 106 13.19 -5.68 -10.18
CA ASP A 106 14.18 -6.74 -10.43
C ASP A 106 14.04 -7.87 -9.39
N ILE A 107 13.67 -7.51 -8.15
CA ILE A 107 13.34 -8.46 -7.08
C ILE A 107 11.94 -8.16 -6.56
N GLU A 108 11.03 -9.12 -6.70
CA GLU A 108 9.68 -9.01 -6.17
C GLU A 108 9.65 -9.41 -4.70
N VAL A 109 9.15 -8.51 -3.86
CA VAL A 109 8.88 -8.79 -2.43
C VAL A 109 7.41 -8.46 -2.22
N GLU A 110 6.62 -9.48 -1.88
CA GLU A 110 5.21 -9.27 -1.60
C GLU A 110 5.08 -8.46 -0.31
N PRO A 111 4.40 -7.30 -0.34
CA PRO A 111 4.14 -6.56 0.88
C PRO A 111 3.22 -7.38 1.79
N PRO A 112 3.40 -7.30 3.12
CA PRO A 112 2.54 -8.01 4.04
C PRO A 112 1.08 -7.58 3.84
N LYS A 113 0.17 -8.56 3.83
CA LYS A 113 -1.26 -8.28 3.77
C LYS A 113 -1.71 -7.77 5.13
N ILE A 114 -2.24 -6.56 5.14
CA ILE A 114 -2.82 -5.98 6.35
C ILE A 114 -4.27 -6.43 6.52
N SER A 115 -4.67 -6.76 7.74
CA SER A 115 -6.05 -7.06 8.10
C SER A 115 -6.89 -5.77 8.15
N ASN A 116 -8.22 -5.92 8.13
CA ASN A 116 -9.12 -4.76 8.29
C ASN A 116 -8.93 -4.06 9.64
N PHE A 117 -8.55 -4.82 10.67
CA PHE A 117 -8.24 -4.30 11.99
C PHE A 117 -6.97 -3.41 11.95
N GLU A 118 -5.89 -3.93 11.38
CA GLU A 118 -4.62 -3.19 11.21
C GLU A 118 -4.81 -1.93 10.35
N ALA A 119 -5.52 -2.08 9.23
CA ALA A 119 -5.87 -0.97 8.36
C ALA A 119 -6.73 0.09 9.07
N ALA A 120 -7.65 -0.32 9.95
CA ALA A 120 -8.46 0.61 10.74
C ALA A 120 -7.61 1.35 11.79
N LEU A 121 -6.67 0.68 12.46
CA LEU A 121 -5.72 1.31 13.38
C LEU A 121 -4.89 2.40 12.69
N ILE A 122 -4.37 2.11 11.49
CA ILE A 122 -3.62 3.08 10.67
C ILE A 122 -4.53 4.24 10.25
N ARG A 123 -5.67 3.95 9.59
CA ARG A 123 -6.56 4.98 9.04
C ARG A 123 -7.08 5.94 10.12
N LYS A 124 -7.36 5.42 11.31
CA LYS A 124 -7.82 6.21 12.46
C LYS A 124 -6.66 6.82 13.27
N SER A 125 -5.41 6.67 12.81
CA SER A 125 -4.20 7.23 13.44
C SER A 125 -4.02 6.80 14.90
N MET A 126 -4.39 5.56 15.24
CA MET A 126 -4.35 5.09 16.63
C MET A 126 -2.91 5.03 17.17
N PHE A 127 -1.96 4.53 16.37
CA PHE A 127 -0.55 4.45 16.75
C PHE A 127 0.08 5.84 16.98
N PHE A 128 -0.09 6.75 16.02
CA PHE A 128 0.45 8.11 16.10
C PHE A 128 -0.08 8.86 17.33
N ASN A 129 -1.40 8.80 17.56
CA ASN A 129 -2.02 9.50 18.69
C ASN A 129 -1.61 8.87 20.03
N PHE A 130 -1.53 7.54 20.10
CA PHE A 130 -1.04 6.86 21.29
C PHE A 130 0.42 7.23 21.59
N ALA A 131 1.29 7.22 20.58
CA ALA A 131 2.70 7.58 20.74
C ALA A 131 2.90 9.00 21.28
N ILE A 132 2.05 9.97 20.85
CA ILE A 132 2.04 11.32 21.43
C ILE A 132 1.69 11.27 22.91
N THR A 133 0.60 10.58 23.27
CA THR A 133 0.16 10.51 24.67
C THR A 133 1.15 9.78 25.56
N TYR A 134 1.74 8.70 25.06
CA TYR A 134 2.74 7.90 25.76
C TYR A 134 4.01 8.72 26.01
N ALA A 135 4.56 9.35 24.97
CA ALA A 135 5.76 10.19 25.10
C ALA A 135 5.55 11.38 26.06
N ALA A 136 4.36 11.99 26.06
CA ALA A 136 4.03 13.09 26.97
C ALA A 136 3.91 12.68 28.45
N GLN A 137 3.69 11.40 28.74
CA GLN A 137 3.58 10.87 30.11
C GLN A 137 4.93 10.44 30.69
N LEU A 138 5.96 10.26 29.86
CA LEU A 138 7.29 9.92 30.31
C LEU A 138 7.91 11.11 31.05
N LYS A 139 8.34 10.87 32.30
CA LYS A 139 9.07 11.88 33.08
C LYS A 139 10.45 12.16 32.48
N GLU A 140 11.09 11.11 31.99
CA GLU A 140 12.40 11.14 31.37
C GLU A 140 12.39 10.24 30.14
N LYS A 141 13.20 10.62 29.16
CA LYS A 141 13.36 9.88 27.92
C LYS A 141 14.22 8.63 28.17
N PRO A 142 13.77 7.43 27.80
CA PRO A 142 14.56 6.20 27.97
C PRO A 142 15.76 6.18 27.01
N ASP A 143 16.76 5.36 27.32
CA ASP A 143 17.91 5.15 26.44
C ASP A 143 17.57 4.22 25.25
N SER A 144 16.66 3.27 25.45
CA SER A 144 16.18 2.32 24.44
C SER A 144 14.68 2.09 24.54
N LEU A 145 14.03 1.69 23.44
CA LEU A 145 12.62 1.33 23.41
C LEU A 145 12.49 -0.18 23.13
N VAL A 146 11.64 -0.85 23.90
CA VAL A 146 11.18 -2.22 23.63
C VAL A 146 9.68 -2.24 23.88
N ILE A 147 8.90 -2.72 22.92
CA ILE A 147 7.45 -2.82 23.07
C ILE A 147 7.12 -4.09 23.87
N ASP A 148 6.99 -3.91 25.18
CA ASP A 148 6.68 -4.98 26.13
C ASP A 148 5.16 -5.18 26.32
N ASP A 149 4.79 -6.19 27.12
CA ASP A 149 3.39 -6.48 27.46
C ASP A 149 2.69 -5.30 28.16
N LYS A 150 3.45 -4.43 28.84
CA LYS A 150 2.89 -3.27 29.54
C LYS A 150 2.45 -2.22 28.53
N ILE A 151 3.31 -1.83 27.58
CA ILE A 151 2.97 -0.87 26.52
C ILE A 151 1.82 -1.40 25.67
N LEU A 152 1.81 -2.70 25.34
CA LEU A 152 0.71 -3.32 24.61
C LEU A 152 -0.61 -3.27 25.39
N SER A 153 -0.57 -3.49 26.70
CA SER A 153 -1.75 -3.39 27.57
C SER A 153 -2.26 -1.95 27.68
N GLU A 154 -1.36 -0.97 27.78
CA GLU A 154 -1.69 0.46 27.75
C GLU A 154 -2.31 0.85 26.41
N PHE A 155 -1.77 0.39 25.29
CA PHE A 155 -2.34 0.63 23.96
C PHE A 155 -3.72 -0.02 23.82
N ARG A 156 -3.89 -1.26 24.29
CA ARG A 156 -5.21 -1.92 24.30
C ARG A 156 -6.22 -1.13 25.11
N GLN A 157 -5.83 -0.58 26.26
CA GLN A 157 -6.71 0.27 27.07
C GLN A 157 -7.02 1.59 26.36
N TYR A 158 -6.02 2.21 25.74
CA TYR A 158 -6.19 3.42 24.93
C TYR A 158 -7.23 3.22 23.81
N LEU A 159 -7.18 2.08 23.10
CA LEU A 159 -8.19 1.74 22.08
C LEU A 159 -9.60 1.67 22.67
N LYS A 160 -9.77 1.07 23.86
CA LYS A 160 -11.07 1.04 24.56
C LYS A 160 -11.55 2.44 24.93
N ASP A 161 -10.66 3.27 25.47
CA ASP A 161 -11.00 4.64 25.89
C ASP A 161 -11.39 5.53 24.71
N LYS A 162 -10.74 5.32 23.55
CA LYS A 162 -11.09 5.97 22.28
C LYS A 162 -12.31 5.36 21.59
N LYS A 163 -12.93 4.33 22.18
CA LYS A 163 -14.03 3.57 21.59
C LYS A 163 -13.69 3.15 20.15
N PHE A 164 -12.47 2.66 19.97
CA PHE A 164 -11.99 2.20 18.67
C PHE A 164 -12.90 1.07 18.17
N ASP A 165 -13.26 1.17 16.90
CA ASP A 165 -14.13 0.23 16.22
C ASP A 165 -13.65 0.05 14.77
N PHE A 166 -13.97 -1.10 14.19
CA PHE A 166 -13.63 -1.50 12.84
C PHE A 166 -14.63 -2.51 12.32
N GLU A 167 -14.73 -2.62 11.01
CA GLU A 167 -15.61 -3.57 10.33
C GLU A 167 -14.78 -4.72 9.76
N LEU A 168 -15.23 -5.95 9.96
CA LEU A 168 -14.71 -7.12 9.25
C LEU A 168 -15.30 -7.22 7.84
N GLU A 169 -14.58 -7.90 6.95
CA GLU A 169 -15.11 -8.22 5.63
C GLU A 169 -16.33 -9.16 5.78
N GLY A 170 -17.42 -8.86 5.07
CA GLY A 170 -18.68 -9.61 5.20
C GLY A 170 -19.60 -9.14 6.32
N GLU A 171 -19.14 -8.30 7.26
CA GLU A 171 -19.96 -7.82 8.38
C GLU A 171 -21.14 -6.96 7.89
N LYS A 172 -20.86 -6.06 6.94
CA LYS A 172 -21.87 -5.20 6.32
C LYS A 172 -22.87 -6.00 5.50
N GLU A 173 -22.39 -6.93 4.68
CA GLU A 173 -23.21 -7.81 3.84
C GLU A 173 -24.12 -8.68 4.71
N LEU A 174 -23.62 -9.18 5.85
CA LEU A 174 -24.42 -9.95 6.80
C LEU A 174 -25.49 -9.09 7.48
N ALA A 175 -25.16 -7.85 7.84
CA ALA A 175 -26.13 -6.90 8.41
C ALA A 175 -27.21 -6.51 7.38
N GLU A 176 -26.84 -6.32 6.11
CA GLU A 176 -27.79 -6.11 5.02
C GLU A 176 -28.68 -7.34 4.79
N PHE A 177 -28.10 -8.54 4.81
CA PHE A 177 -28.86 -9.78 4.71
C PHE A 177 -29.83 -9.98 5.87
N GLN A 178 -29.45 -9.59 7.09
CA GLN A 178 -30.35 -9.60 8.25
C GLN A 178 -31.58 -8.72 8.02
N LYS A 179 -31.41 -7.51 7.46
CA LYS A 179 -32.52 -6.61 7.15
C LYS A 179 -33.46 -7.24 6.13
N VAL A 180 -32.93 -7.81 5.05
CA VAL A 180 -33.74 -8.50 4.02
C VAL A 180 -34.51 -9.67 4.63
N ALA A 181 -33.88 -10.47 5.49
CA ALA A 181 -34.52 -11.60 6.15
C ALA A 181 -35.70 -11.16 7.04
N GLN A 182 -35.57 -10.03 7.75
CA GLN A 182 -36.64 -9.44 8.55
C GLN A 182 -37.78 -8.91 7.68
N GLU A 183 -37.47 -8.14 6.63
CA GLU A 183 -38.47 -7.56 5.72
C GLU A 183 -39.27 -8.63 4.95
N ARG A 184 -38.63 -9.74 4.60
CA ARG A 184 -39.24 -10.84 3.85
C ARG A 184 -39.85 -11.93 4.74
N ASN A 185 -39.86 -11.73 6.06
CA ASN A 185 -40.35 -12.70 7.05
C ASN A 185 -39.76 -14.11 6.86
N TYR A 186 -38.44 -14.19 6.69
CA TYR A 186 -37.74 -15.47 6.67
C TYR A 186 -37.95 -16.21 8.01
N ASP A 187 -37.86 -17.54 7.97
CA ASP A 187 -38.22 -18.35 9.13
C ASP A 187 -37.28 -18.14 10.34
N SER A 188 -37.75 -18.61 11.50
CA SER A 188 -37.05 -18.45 12.77
C SER A 188 -35.67 -19.15 12.84
N GLN A 189 -35.45 -20.19 12.03
CA GLN A 189 -34.17 -20.90 11.98
C GLN A 189 -33.15 -20.09 11.19
N MET A 190 -33.57 -19.47 10.09
CA MET A 190 -32.71 -18.57 9.30
C MET A 190 -32.25 -17.36 10.12
N THR A 191 -33.17 -16.67 10.79
CA THR A 191 -32.82 -15.50 11.65
C THR A 191 -31.88 -15.87 12.80
N LYS A 192 -32.05 -17.04 13.43
CA LYS A 192 -31.12 -17.57 14.43
C LYS A 192 -29.72 -17.86 13.86
N THR A 193 -29.65 -18.37 12.64
CA THR A 193 -28.38 -18.65 11.96
C THR A 193 -27.62 -17.35 11.69
N ILE A 194 -28.31 -16.31 11.20
CA ILE A 194 -27.73 -14.98 10.98
C ILE A 194 -27.18 -14.41 12.30
N ALA A 195 -27.96 -14.46 13.38
CA ALA A 195 -27.51 -13.98 14.69
C ALA A 195 -26.29 -14.76 15.21
N THR A 196 -26.22 -16.07 14.94
CA THR A 196 -25.07 -16.90 15.29
C THR A 196 -23.82 -16.49 14.51
N LEU A 197 -23.96 -16.19 13.21
CA LEU A 197 -22.84 -15.70 12.39
C LEU A 197 -22.35 -14.33 12.88
N GLN A 198 -23.26 -13.43 13.23
CA GLN A 198 -22.92 -12.12 13.81
C GLN A 198 -22.13 -12.27 15.12
N GLN A 199 -22.58 -13.16 16.02
CA GLN A 199 -21.85 -13.46 17.25
C GLN A 199 -20.44 -13.99 16.97
N LYS A 200 -20.28 -14.89 15.99
CA LYS A 200 -18.95 -15.40 15.60
C LYS A 200 -18.04 -14.30 15.05
N LEU A 201 -18.57 -13.35 14.28
CA LEU A 201 -17.79 -12.21 13.81
C LEU A 201 -17.32 -11.34 14.99
N GLU A 202 -18.17 -11.11 15.99
CA GLU A 202 -17.80 -10.38 17.20
C GLU A 202 -16.73 -11.10 18.04
N GLU A 203 -16.78 -12.44 18.10
CA GLU A 203 -15.73 -13.25 18.72
C GLU A 203 -14.40 -13.13 17.97
N ILE A 204 -14.43 -13.14 16.64
CA ILE A 204 -13.24 -12.90 15.80
C ILE A 204 -12.68 -11.51 16.10
N LYS A 205 -13.50 -10.45 16.09
CA LYS A 205 -13.07 -9.06 16.37
C LYS A 205 -12.31 -8.94 17.69
N LYS A 206 -12.76 -9.63 18.74
CA LYS A 206 -12.09 -9.63 20.05
C LYS A 206 -10.70 -10.24 20.03
N SER A 207 -10.47 -11.22 19.14
CA SER A 207 -9.18 -11.91 18.99
C SER A 207 -8.18 -11.17 18.08
N GLU A 208 -8.63 -10.20 17.27
CA GLU A 208 -7.78 -9.55 16.25
C GLU A 208 -6.58 -8.81 16.85
N PHE A 209 -6.74 -8.17 18.02
CA PHE A 209 -5.62 -7.52 18.69
C PHE A 209 -4.48 -8.50 18.99
N ASP A 210 -4.81 -9.69 19.51
CA ASP A 210 -3.80 -10.68 19.90
C ASP A 210 -3.13 -11.33 18.68
N LYS A 211 -3.88 -11.54 17.59
CA LYS A 211 -3.33 -12.05 16.33
C LYS A 211 -2.36 -11.05 15.68
N CYS A 212 -2.67 -9.75 15.79
CA CYS A 212 -1.88 -8.67 15.18
C CYS A 212 -0.84 -8.10 16.15
N ARG A 213 -0.46 -8.83 17.20
CA ARG A 213 0.46 -8.33 18.24
C ARG A 213 1.81 -7.89 17.66
N ASP A 214 2.39 -8.66 16.75
CA ASP A 214 3.69 -8.35 16.15
C ASP A 214 3.61 -7.06 15.33
N PHE A 215 2.59 -6.96 14.46
CA PHE A 215 2.31 -5.75 13.69
C PHE A 215 2.09 -4.53 14.59
N ILE A 216 1.28 -4.67 15.64
CA ILE A 216 1.04 -3.57 16.60
C ILE A 216 2.36 -3.14 17.24
N SER A 217 3.20 -4.09 17.63
CA SER A 217 4.47 -3.82 18.29
C SER A 217 5.39 -3.02 17.37
N GLN A 218 5.58 -3.48 16.14
CA GLN A 218 6.40 -2.81 15.12
C GLN A 218 5.92 -1.37 14.85
N LEU A 219 4.61 -1.17 14.71
CA LEU A 219 4.05 0.15 14.44
C LEU A 219 4.11 1.08 15.66
N LEU A 220 3.93 0.54 16.87
CA LEU A 220 4.11 1.30 18.10
C LEU A 220 5.57 1.71 18.28
N GLU A 221 6.50 0.79 18.05
CA GLU A 221 7.93 1.06 18.13
C GLU A 221 8.33 2.21 17.22
N ARG A 222 7.94 2.11 15.93
CA ARG A 222 8.15 3.16 14.93
C ARG A 222 7.62 4.52 15.39
N GLU A 223 6.36 4.59 15.82
CA GLU A 223 5.72 5.86 16.16
C GLU A 223 6.27 6.44 17.48
N ILE A 224 6.49 5.62 18.50
CA ILE A 224 7.05 6.06 19.78
C ILE A 224 8.51 6.50 19.59
N ALA A 225 9.33 5.72 18.88
CA ALA A 225 10.71 6.09 18.57
C ALA A 225 10.77 7.43 17.82
N ALA A 226 9.85 7.65 16.86
CA ALA A 226 9.72 8.93 16.18
C ALA A 226 9.40 10.11 17.12
N LYS A 227 8.62 9.90 18.19
CA LYS A 227 8.32 10.95 19.19
C LYS A 227 9.47 11.20 20.14
N LEU A 228 10.23 10.17 20.51
CA LEU A 228 11.31 10.29 21.49
C LEU A 228 12.60 10.80 20.86
N TRP A 229 13.00 10.26 19.72
CA TRP A 229 14.31 10.52 19.09
C TRP A 229 14.22 11.17 17.70
N GLY A 230 13.01 11.43 17.21
CA GLY A 230 12.77 12.08 15.92
C GLY A 230 12.55 11.10 14.78
N THR A 231 12.14 11.63 13.63
CA THR A 231 11.67 10.83 12.49
C THR A 231 12.67 9.79 12.00
N GLN A 232 13.97 10.10 12.05
CA GLN A 232 15.01 9.17 11.63
C GLN A 232 15.02 7.91 12.49
N ALA A 233 14.98 8.05 13.82
CA ALA A 233 14.93 6.90 14.73
C ALA A 233 13.65 6.07 14.54
N GLY A 234 12.53 6.71 14.23
CA GLY A 234 11.31 6.01 13.84
C GLY A 234 11.50 5.14 12.59
N ILE A 235 12.21 5.64 11.57
CA ILE A 235 12.52 4.87 10.35
C ILE A 235 13.48 3.72 10.68
N GLU A 236 14.53 3.97 11.47
CA GLU A 236 15.51 2.96 11.85
C GLU A 236 14.88 1.81 12.65
N ALA A 237 13.86 2.09 13.47
CA ALA A 237 13.11 1.08 14.20
C ALA A 237 12.36 0.07 13.31
N THR A 238 12.18 0.34 12.01
CA THR A 238 11.54 -0.63 11.11
C THR A 238 12.54 -1.53 10.38
N PHE A 239 13.85 -1.33 10.56
CA PHE A 239 14.85 -1.99 9.72
C PHE A 239 14.89 -3.50 9.92
N ASP A 240 14.70 -3.97 11.15
CA ASP A 240 14.78 -5.39 11.49
C ASP A 240 13.56 -6.19 10.99
N ASP A 241 12.42 -5.53 10.80
CA ASP A 241 11.14 -6.17 10.47
C ASP A 241 10.67 -5.92 9.03
N ASP A 242 11.18 -4.90 8.34
CA ASP A 242 10.73 -4.56 6.99
C ASP A 242 11.26 -5.59 5.98
N PRO A 243 10.38 -6.37 5.32
CA PRO A 243 10.80 -7.46 4.42
C PRO A 243 11.56 -6.95 3.18
N VAL A 244 11.30 -5.71 2.76
CA VAL A 244 12.01 -5.09 1.63
C VAL A 244 13.43 -4.72 2.05
N ILE A 245 13.61 -4.20 3.26
CA ILE A 245 14.94 -3.89 3.81
C ILE A 245 15.73 -5.18 4.02
N GLN A 246 15.13 -6.21 4.60
CA GLN A 246 15.78 -7.50 4.82
C GLN A 246 16.26 -8.15 3.52
N GLU A 247 15.42 -8.16 2.48
CA GLU A 247 15.84 -8.69 1.17
C GLU A 247 16.90 -7.81 0.50
N ALA A 248 16.83 -6.48 0.66
CA ALA A 248 17.87 -5.57 0.17
C ALA A 248 19.22 -5.83 0.85
N LEU A 249 19.26 -5.99 2.18
CA LEU A 249 20.47 -6.30 2.94
C LEU A 249 21.08 -7.63 2.52
N LYS A 250 20.24 -8.66 2.34
CA LYS A 250 20.66 -9.97 1.84
C LYS A 250 21.34 -9.88 0.48
N ILE A 251 20.82 -9.06 -0.44
CA ILE A 251 21.43 -8.87 -1.76
C ILE A 251 22.71 -8.05 -1.67
N LEU A 252 22.70 -6.95 -0.91
CA LEU A 252 23.85 -6.04 -0.79
C LEU A 252 25.03 -6.66 -0.05
N SER A 253 24.78 -7.63 0.83
CA SER A 253 25.82 -8.41 1.51
C SER A 253 26.56 -9.40 0.59
N ASN A 254 26.07 -9.63 -0.64
CA ASN A 254 26.71 -10.47 -1.65
C ASN A 254 27.07 -9.67 -2.92
N PRO A 255 28.27 -9.04 -2.97
CA PRO A 255 28.68 -8.20 -4.09
C PRO A 255 28.72 -8.92 -5.44
N GLU A 256 29.07 -10.21 -5.46
CA GLU A 256 29.10 -11.01 -6.69
C GLU A 256 27.69 -11.21 -7.25
N GLN A 257 26.74 -11.62 -6.40
CA GLN A 257 25.35 -11.77 -6.78
C GLN A 257 24.75 -10.44 -7.24
N TYR A 258 25.03 -9.33 -6.54
CA TYR A 258 24.57 -8.00 -6.93
C TYR A 258 25.12 -7.58 -8.30
N ALA A 259 26.42 -7.79 -8.55
CA ALA A 259 27.04 -7.48 -9.84
C ALA A 259 26.43 -8.32 -10.99
N LEU A 260 26.22 -9.62 -10.74
CA LEU A 260 25.59 -10.53 -11.69
C LEU A 260 24.14 -10.12 -12.00
N MET A 261 23.36 -9.71 -11.00
CA MET A 261 22.00 -9.21 -11.18
C MET A 261 21.94 -7.89 -11.97
N LEU A 262 22.96 -7.03 -11.86
CA LEU A 262 23.10 -5.82 -12.67
C LEU A 262 23.60 -6.09 -14.10
N GLY A 263 23.89 -7.34 -14.47
CA GLY A 263 24.40 -7.68 -15.79
C GLY A 263 25.87 -7.32 -16.01
N LYS A 264 26.62 -7.01 -14.93
CA LYS A 264 28.07 -6.84 -15.01
C LYS A 264 28.71 -8.23 -15.12
N LYS A 265 29.35 -8.49 -16.27
CA LYS A 265 30.22 -9.65 -16.48
C LYS A 265 31.61 -9.40 -15.93
#